data_AF-R6BLH9-F1
#
_entry.id   AF-R6BLH9-F1
#
_cell.length_a   1.000
_cell.length_b   1.000
_cell.length_c   1.000
_cell.angle_alpha   90.00
_cell.angle_beta   90.00
_cell.angle_gamma   90.00
#
_symmetry.space_group_name_H-M   'P 1'
#
loop_
_entity.id
_entity.type
_entity.pdbx_description
1 polymer ?
#
loop_
_entity_poly.entity_id
_entity_poly.type
_entity_poly.pdbx_seq_one_letter_code
_entity_poly.pdbx_strand_id
1 'polypeptide(L)'
;MLKYTIKRLLESLVTVLIIVTIVFLLLRLLPTDYYFTEEQLMKFTEEQKQEQLLAAGLLDPIPEQLMDFYGDVIRLDFGESRRIQNGVPVVKVIGDKFQISMRMGIISIGISMVVGVLIGIIQTRYKDKVPDHIGTVYTIFVNSVPSLVSYSLVLIFGSRVLGLPSMYSTRNPGPSSILPIVCLSMGSIAWYALWTRRYMIDELNKDYIKLARVKGMETKKIMVSHVLRNAFVPIAQYLPQSLLLTIGGSLLVERFFSVPGMGPLLTDSIQRYDTSVVQTLVMLYAALSILGVFLGDVLMMIIDPRITLTNKGGTR
;
A
#
# COMPACT_ATOMS: atom_id res chain seq x y z
N MET A 1 20.18 -14.15 14.02
CA MET A 1 19.64 -12.88 13.46
C MET A 1 20.23 -12.60 12.09
N LEU A 2 21.50 -12.21 11.96
CA LEU A 2 22.11 -11.83 10.67
C LEU A 2 21.92 -12.87 9.54
N LYS A 3 22.26 -14.15 9.77
CA LYS A 3 22.07 -15.23 8.78
C LYS A 3 20.61 -15.40 8.32
N TYR A 4 19.65 -15.15 9.20
CA TYR A 4 18.22 -15.26 8.90
C TYR A 4 17.71 -14.02 8.15
N THR A 5 18.09 -12.83 8.60
CA THR A 5 17.78 -11.57 7.91
C THR A 5 18.31 -11.59 6.49
N ILE A 6 19.54 -12.08 6.28
CA ILE A 6 20.13 -12.30 4.96
C ILE A 6 19.32 -13.33 4.16
N LYS A 7 18.96 -14.47 4.76
CA LYS A 7 18.14 -15.48 4.08
C LYS A 7 16.80 -14.92 3.61
N ARG A 8 16.07 -14.17 4.46
CA ARG A 8 14.81 -13.53 4.07
C ARG A 8 15.03 -12.47 3.00
N LEU A 9 16.07 -11.66 3.11
CA LEU A 9 16.41 -10.66 2.10
C LEU A 9 16.66 -11.33 0.74
N LEU A 10 17.34 -12.48 0.72
CA LEU A 10 17.53 -13.28 -0.49
C LEU A 10 16.22 -13.87 -1.01
N GLU A 11 15.38 -14.45 -0.15
CA GLU A 11 14.04 -14.94 -0.54
C GLU A 11 13.17 -13.81 -1.14
N SER A 12 13.20 -12.63 -0.52
CA SER A 12 12.56 -11.40 -0.99
C SER A 12 13.10 -10.97 -2.36
N LEU A 13 14.41 -10.96 -2.55
CA LEU A 13 15.05 -10.58 -3.82
C LEU A 13 14.69 -11.57 -4.94
N VAL A 14 14.72 -12.88 -4.65
CA VAL A 14 14.29 -13.92 -5.59
C VAL A 14 12.82 -13.73 -5.97
N THR A 15 11.97 -13.35 -5.02
CA THR A 15 10.55 -13.10 -5.30
C THR A 15 10.35 -11.88 -6.21
N VAL A 16 11.08 -10.78 -5.95
CA VAL A 16 11.10 -9.61 -6.85
C VAL A 16 11.55 -10.04 -8.26
N LEU A 17 12.64 -10.79 -8.37
CA LEU A 17 13.18 -11.22 -9.66
C LEU A 17 12.20 -12.09 -10.43
N ILE A 18 11.47 -13.00 -9.75
CA ILE A 18 10.41 -13.80 -10.36
C ILE A 18 9.30 -12.88 -10.90
N ILE A 19 8.84 -11.91 -10.11
CA ILE A 19 7.79 -10.98 -10.53
C ILE A 19 8.26 -10.14 -11.72
N VAL A 20 9.48 -9.60 -11.66
CA VAL A 20 10.12 -8.81 -12.73
C VAL A 20 10.20 -9.63 -14.02
N THR A 21 10.62 -10.90 -13.94
CA THR A 21 10.67 -11.83 -15.08
C THR A 21 9.28 -12.05 -15.67
N ILE A 22 8.29 -12.35 -14.83
CA ILE A 22 6.92 -12.63 -15.28
C ILE A 22 6.33 -11.41 -15.97
N VAL A 23 6.48 -10.22 -15.39
CA VAL A 23 6.01 -8.96 -15.97
C VAL A 23 6.66 -8.71 -17.32
N PHE A 24 8.00 -8.87 -17.40
CA PHE A 24 8.73 -8.74 -18.65
C PHE A 24 8.17 -9.69 -19.73
N LEU A 25 8.03 -10.99 -19.41
CA LEU A 25 7.52 -11.98 -20.35
C LEU A 25 6.08 -11.65 -20.80
N LEU A 26 5.20 -11.24 -19.88
CA LEU A 26 3.83 -10.87 -20.20
C LEU A 26 3.75 -9.66 -21.13
N LEU A 27 4.57 -8.63 -20.89
CA LEU A 27 4.63 -7.45 -21.75
C LEU A 27 5.20 -7.77 -23.13
N ARG A 28 5.99 -8.84 -23.25
CA ARG A 28 6.52 -9.34 -24.52
C ARG A 28 5.51 -10.10 -25.36
N LEU A 29 4.42 -10.58 -24.76
CA LEU A 29 3.31 -11.19 -25.48
C LEU A 29 2.36 -10.16 -26.11
N LEU A 30 2.53 -8.87 -25.77
CA LEU A 30 1.72 -7.81 -26.34
C LEU A 30 2.16 -7.48 -27.78
N PRO A 31 1.23 -7.03 -28.64
CA PRO A 31 1.55 -6.45 -29.94
C PRO A 31 2.66 -5.39 -29.86
N THR A 32 3.60 -5.48 -30.80
CA THR A 32 4.71 -4.53 -30.92
C THR A 32 4.25 -3.10 -31.24
N ASP A 33 3.04 -2.94 -31.79
CA ASP A 33 2.40 -1.64 -32.05
C ASP A 33 2.31 -0.73 -30.81
N TYR A 34 2.26 -1.32 -29.61
CA TYR A 34 2.20 -0.55 -28.36
C TYR A 34 3.53 0.11 -27.98
N TYR A 35 4.63 -0.26 -28.62
CA TYR A 35 5.91 0.42 -28.46
C TYR A 35 5.96 1.73 -29.26
N PHE A 36 4.97 2.03 -30.09
CA PHE A 36 4.91 3.26 -30.87
C PHE A 36 3.87 4.24 -30.29
N THR A 37 4.16 5.53 -30.46
CA THR A 37 3.18 6.60 -30.26
C THR A 37 2.11 6.54 -31.36
N GLU A 38 0.93 7.10 -31.10
CA GLU A 38 -0.15 7.16 -32.12
C GLU A 38 0.30 7.87 -33.40
N GLU A 39 1.13 8.90 -33.27
CA GLU A 39 1.69 9.63 -34.40
C GLU A 39 2.66 8.77 -35.21
N GLN A 40 3.54 8.01 -34.56
CA GLN A 40 4.46 7.08 -35.23
C GLN A 40 3.70 5.97 -35.95
N LEU A 41 2.63 5.43 -35.36
CA LEU A 41 1.81 4.41 -36.01
C LEU A 41 1.19 4.89 -37.33
N MET A 42 0.82 6.17 -37.41
CA MET A 42 0.23 6.77 -38.61
C MET A 42 1.28 7.21 -39.64
N LYS A 43 2.46 7.66 -39.20
CA LYS A 43 3.45 8.30 -40.09
C LYS A 43 4.58 7.38 -40.53
N PHE A 44 4.91 6.35 -39.75
CA PHE A 44 6.05 5.49 -40.06
C PHE A 44 5.69 4.45 -41.10
N THR A 45 6.59 4.26 -42.07
CA THR A 45 6.54 3.10 -42.96
C THR A 45 6.84 1.81 -42.18
N GLU A 46 6.44 0.66 -42.70
CA GLU A 46 6.73 -0.64 -42.06
C GLU A 46 8.25 -0.86 -41.89
N GLU A 47 9.07 -0.39 -42.83
CA GLU A 47 10.53 -0.42 -42.72
C GLU A 47 11.03 0.42 -41.54
N GLN A 48 10.52 1.64 -41.36
CA GLN A 48 10.87 2.51 -40.23
C GLN A 48 10.45 1.92 -38.89
N LYS A 49 9.30 1.26 -38.83
CA LYS A 49 8.86 0.53 -37.63
C LYS A 49 9.81 -0.61 -37.30
N GLN A 50 10.17 -1.41 -38.30
CA GLN A 50 11.05 -2.56 -38.11
C GLN A 50 12.47 -2.15 -37.68
N GLU A 51 13.01 -1.07 -38.25
CA GLU A 51 14.30 -0.49 -37.86
C GLU A 51 14.27 0.01 -36.40
N GLN A 52 13.18 0.66 -35.99
CA GLN A 52 13.04 1.13 -34.60
C GLN A 52 12.89 -0.04 -33.60
N LEU A 53 12.20 -1.12 -33.99
CA LEU A 53 12.12 -2.34 -33.17
C LEU A 53 13.50 -3.00 -33.05
N LEU A 54 14.26 -3.09 -34.14
CA LEU A 54 15.64 -3.58 -34.10
C LEU A 54 16.52 -2.72 -33.17
N ALA A 55 16.46 -1.39 -33.32
CA ALA A 55 17.26 -0.47 -32.51
C ALA A 55 16.93 -0.53 -31.02
N ALA A 56 15.69 -0.87 -30.66
CA ALA A 56 15.24 -1.02 -29.29
C ALA A 56 15.44 -2.46 -28.75
N GLY A 57 16.22 -3.30 -29.44
CA GLY A 57 16.48 -4.69 -29.08
C GLY A 57 15.22 -5.56 -29.10
N LEU A 58 14.18 -5.12 -29.81
CA LEU A 58 12.87 -5.76 -29.73
C LEU A 58 12.75 -7.07 -30.53
N LEU A 59 13.69 -7.31 -31.43
CA LEU A 59 13.71 -8.49 -32.28
C LEU A 59 14.74 -9.54 -31.84
N ASP A 60 15.54 -9.24 -30.82
CA ASP A 60 16.56 -10.16 -30.31
C ASP A 60 15.93 -11.38 -29.63
N PRO A 61 16.67 -12.49 -29.42
CA PRO A 61 16.18 -13.60 -28.62
C PRO A 61 15.73 -13.16 -27.23
N ILE A 62 14.61 -13.70 -26.74
CA ILE A 62 14.03 -13.37 -25.42
C ILE A 62 15.06 -13.40 -24.26
N PRO A 63 16.00 -14.36 -24.19
CA PRO A 63 17.02 -14.36 -23.14
C PRO A 63 17.95 -13.13 -23.17
N GLU A 64 18.32 -12.64 -24.35
CA GLU A 64 19.20 -11.47 -24.50
C GLU A 64 18.47 -10.21 -24.02
N GLN A 65 17.23 -10.01 -24.49
CA GLN A 65 16.38 -8.92 -24.05
C GLN A 65 16.15 -8.90 -22.53
N LEU A 66 16.04 -10.09 -21.91
CA LEU A 66 15.88 -10.21 -20.47
C LEU A 66 17.17 -9.79 -19.73
N MET A 67 18.34 -10.13 -20.26
CA MET A 67 19.63 -9.72 -19.69
C MET A 67 19.82 -8.21 -19.79
N ASP A 68 19.49 -7.61 -20.93
CA ASP A 68 19.55 -6.16 -21.13
C ASP A 68 18.59 -5.44 -20.19
N PHE A 69 17.36 -5.94 -20.10
CA PHE A 69 16.37 -5.41 -19.17
C PHE A 69 16.84 -5.48 -17.70
N TYR A 70 17.48 -6.56 -17.28
CA TYR A 70 18.07 -6.61 -15.94
C TYR A 70 19.21 -5.58 -15.77
N GLY A 71 20.02 -5.36 -16.80
CA GLY A 71 21.03 -4.31 -16.83
C GLY A 71 20.43 -2.92 -16.60
N ASP A 72 19.34 -2.62 -17.28
CA ASP A 72 18.62 -1.35 -17.17
C ASP A 72 18.01 -1.17 -15.77
N VAL A 73 17.36 -2.21 -15.25
CA VAL A 73 16.78 -2.21 -13.89
C VAL A 73 17.85 -1.94 -12.83
N ILE A 74 19.03 -2.56 -12.95
CA ILE A 74 20.15 -2.34 -12.01
C ILE A 74 20.67 -0.91 -12.09
N ARG A 75 20.65 -0.30 -13.29
CA ARG A 75 21.02 1.10 -13.52
C ARG A 75 19.92 2.08 -13.11
N LEU A 76 18.75 1.58 -12.69
CA LEU A 76 17.53 2.36 -12.46
C LEU A 76 17.07 3.14 -13.70
N ASP A 77 17.39 2.61 -14.88
CA ASP A 77 16.85 3.08 -16.14
C ASP A 77 15.58 2.29 -16.45
N PHE A 78 14.47 3.01 -16.58
CA PHE A 78 13.15 2.44 -16.86
C PHE A 78 12.60 2.94 -18.19
N GLY A 79 13.45 3.63 -18.97
CA GLY A 79 13.09 4.29 -20.20
C GLY A 79 12.14 5.48 -20.01
N GLU A 80 11.47 5.81 -21.11
CA GLU A 80 10.58 6.96 -21.22
C GLU A 80 9.14 6.51 -21.43
N SER A 81 8.20 7.31 -20.91
CA SER A 81 6.78 7.15 -21.19
C SER A 81 6.50 7.57 -22.62
N ARG A 82 5.69 6.77 -23.33
CA ARG A 82 5.34 7.00 -24.74
C ARG A 82 3.90 7.42 -24.93
N ARG A 83 2.99 7.05 -24.02
CA ARG A 83 1.53 7.22 -24.16
C ARG A 83 0.91 8.08 -23.05
N ILE A 84 1.50 8.07 -21.85
CA ILE A 84 1.05 8.89 -20.72
C ILE A 84 1.65 10.30 -20.81
N GLN A 85 2.98 10.40 -20.92
CA GLN A 85 3.72 11.63 -21.13
C GLN A 85 4.87 11.37 -22.10
N ASN A 86 4.65 11.66 -23.37
CA ASN A 86 5.59 11.35 -24.45
C ASN A 86 6.98 11.98 -24.20
N GLY A 87 8.03 11.15 -24.23
CA GLY A 87 9.42 11.57 -24.07
C GLY A 87 9.83 11.94 -22.64
N VAL A 88 8.98 11.66 -21.64
CA VAL A 88 9.29 11.95 -20.24
C VAL A 88 9.81 10.68 -19.56
N PRO A 89 10.96 10.73 -18.85
CA PRO A 89 11.47 9.59 -18.10
C PRO A 89 10.43 9.01 -17.14
N VAL A 90 10.25 7.69 -17.14
CA VAL A 90 9.22 7.01 -16.34
C VAL A 90 9.35 7.31 -14.85
N VAL A 91 10.60 7.37 -14.35
CA VAL A 91 10.89 7.73 -12.95
C VAL A 91 10.31 9.08 -12.57
N LYS A 92 10.36 10.07 -13.47
CA LYS A 92 9.80 11.41 -13.24
C LYS A 92 8.28 11.39 -13.23
N VAL A 93 7.67 10.70 -14.20
CA VAL A 93 6.20 10.52 -14.28
C VAL A 93 5.66 9.89 -13.00
N ILE A 94 6.34 8.86 -12.49
CA ILE A 94 6.00 8.19 -11.24
C ILE A 94 6.26 9.11 -10.04
N GLY A 95 7.43 9.75 -9.96
CA GLY A 95 7.83 10.59 -8.84
C GLY A 95 6.86 11.72 -8.53
N ASP A 96 6.39 12.43 -9.55
CA ASP A 96 5.44 13.54 -9.41
C ASP A 96 4.12 13.09 -8.78
N LYS A 97 3.64 11.91 -9.18
CA LYS A 97 2.39 11.30 -8.68
C LYS A 97 2.59 10.66 -7.31
N PHE A 98 3.73 10.02 -7.11
CA PHE A 98 4.13 9.38 -5.86
C PHE A 98 4.15 10.38 -4.71
N GLN A 99 4.69 11.59 -4.92
CA GLN A 99 4.72 12.60 -3.87
C GLN A 99 3.32 12.99 -3.35
N ILE A 100 2.31 13.03 -4.24
CA ILE A 100 0.93 13.38 -3.88
C ILE A 100 0.30 12.24 -3.04
N SER A 101 0.35 11.01 -3.55
CA SER A 101 -0.18 9.84 -2.85
C SER A 101 0.52 9.59 -1.52
N MET A 102 1.85 9.76 -1.47
CA MET A 102 2.64 9.61 -0.25
C MET A 102 2.19 10.57 0.85
N ARG A 103 1.99 11.86 0.54
CA ARG A 103 1.55 12.86 1.52
C ARG A 103 0.20 12.50 2.13
N MET A 104 -0.79 12.16 1.30
CA MET A 104 -2.10 11.76 1.78
C MET A 104 -2.04 10.45 2.57
N GLY A 105 -1.27 9.47 2.10
CA GLY A 105 -1.16 8.15 2.70
C GLY A 105 -0.52 8.18 4.09
N ILE A 106 0.53 8.97 4.29
CA ILE A 106 1.16 9.13 5.62
C ILE A 106 0.17 9.76 6.60
N ILE A 107 -0.55 10.82 6.18
CA ILE A 107 -1.53 11.49 7.04
C ILE A 107 -2.69 10.54 7.37
N SER A 108 -3.22 9.82 6.36
CA SER A 108 -4.32 8.89 6.57
C SER A 108 -3.93 7.76 7.52
N ILE A 109 -2.73 7.19 7.39
CA ILE A 109 -2.26 6.14 8.30
C ILE A 109 -2.04 6.67 9.71
N GLY A 110 -1.47 7.87 9.85
CA GLY A 110 -1.31 8.50 11.17
C GLY A 110 -2.65 8.65 11.88
N ILE A 111 -3.66 9.16 11.17
CA ILE A 111 -5.04 9.27 11.68
C ILE A 111 -5.60 7.89 11.98
N SER A 112 -5.46 6.93 11.06
CA SER A 112 -6.03 5.60 11.21
C SER A 112 -5.48 4.83 12.39
N MET A 113 -4.17 4.90 12.58
CA MET A 113 -3.50 4.25 13.69
C MET A 113 -3.93 4.86 15.02
N VAL A 114 -3.92 6.20 15.13
CA VAL A 114 -4.33 6.88 16.38
C VAL A 114 -5.81 6.60 16.69
N VAL A 115 -6.70 6.89 15.75
CA VAL A 115 -8.15 6.76 15.97
C VAL A 115 -8.57 5.30 16.11
N GLY A 116 -8.07 4.42 15.24
CA GLY A 116 -8.42 3.00 15.27
C GLY A 116 -7.94 2.30 16.54
N VAL A 117 -6.68 2.52 16.95
CA VAL A 117 -6.17 1.95 18.21
C VAL A 117 -6.94 2.49 19.42
N LEU A 118 -7.26 3.79 19.44
CA LEU A 118 -8.07 4.38 20.52
C LEU A 118 -9.47 3.77 20.59
N ILE A 119 -10.15 3.58 19.44
CA ILE A 119 -11.44 2.90 19.39
C ILE A 119 -11.29 1.48 19.95
N GLY A 120 -10.30 0.71 19.49
CA GLY A 120 -10.08 -0.66 19.99
C GLY A 120 -9.83 -0.72 21.51
N ILE A 121 -9.02 0.20 22.06
CA ILE A 121 -8.79 0.31 23.51
C ILE A 121 -10.09 0.60 24.26
N ILE A 122 -10.90 1.55 23.76
CA ILE A 122 -12.19 1.91 24.35
C ILE A 122 -13.15 0.72 24.30
N GLN A 123 -13.23 0.02 23.18
CA GLN A 123 -14.08 -1.16 23.03
C GLN A 123 -13.68 -2.26 24.03
N THR A 124 -12.40 -2.55 24.19
CA THR A 124 -11.94 -3.55 25.18
C THR A 124 -12.21 -3.11 26.62
N ARG A 125 -11.97 -1.85 26.95
CA ARG A 125 -12.21 -1.33 28.32
C ARG A 125 -13.68 -1.36 28.70
N TYR A 126 -14.56 -1.11 27.75
CA TYR A 126 -16.01 -1.09 27.93
C TYR A 126 -16.68 -2.28 27.24
N LYS A 127 -16.02 -3.45 27.29
CA LYS A 127 -16.51 -4.70 26.69
C LYS A 127 -17.99 -4.94 27.03
N ASP A 128 -18.78 -5.27 26.02
CA ASP A 128 -20.22 -5.56 26.11
C ASP A 128 -21.07 -4.34 26.57
N LYS A 129 -20.53 -3.11 26.51
CA LYS A 129 -21.25 -1.86 26.79
C LYS A 129 -21.40 -1.00 25.54
N VAL A 130 -22.11 0.12 25.65
CA VAL A 130 -22.42 1.03 24.52
C VAL A 130 -21.18 1.42 23.68
N PRO A 131 -20.02 1.81 24.26
CA PRO A 131 -18.85 2.16 23.44
C PRO A 131 -18.31 0.99 22.60
N ASP A 132 -18.41 -0.24 23.10
CA ASP A 132 -18.03 -1.44 22.37
C ASP A 132 -18.94 -1.67 21.15
N HIS A 133 -20.25 -1.54 21.37
CA HIS A 133 -21.26 -1.69 20.32
C HIS A 133 -21.13 -0.61 19.24
N ILE A 134 -20.86 0.66 19.61
CA ILE A 134 -20.65 1.75 18.64
C ILE A 134 -19.44 1.46 17.75
N GLY A 135 -18.29 1.07 18.33
CA GLY A 135 -17.11 0.71 17.54
C GLY A 135 -17.35 -0.52 16.64
N THR A 136 -18.18 -1.46 17.11
CA THR A 136 -18.56 -2.64 16.34
C THR A 136 -19.45 -2.26 15.17
N VAL A 137 -20.46 -1.40 15.37
CA VAL A 137 -21.31 -0.86 14.30
C VAL A 137 -20.48 -0.13 13.25
N TYR A 138 -19.52 0.70 13.67
CA TYR A 138 -18.59 1.35 12.75
C TYR A 138 -17.80 0.34 11.91
N THR A 139 -17.22 -0.66 12.57
CA THR A 139 -16.41 -1.70 11.90
C THR A 139 -17.25 -2.51 10.93
N ILE A 140 -18.48 -2.88 11.31
CA ILE A 140 -19.42 -3.58 10.44
C ILE A 140 -19.79 -2.70 9.25
N PHE A 141 -20.17 -1.44 9.48
CA PHE A 141 -20.53 -0.50 8.43
C PHE A 141 -19.41 -0.38 7.38
N VAL A 142 -18.18 -0.11 7.81
CA VAL A 142 -17.04 0.07 6.88
C VAL A 142 -16.70 -1.20 6.09
N ASN A 143 -16.86 -2.39 6.68
CA ASN A 143 -16.55 -3.66 6.00
C ASN A 143 -17.71 -4.19 5.14
N SER A 144 -18.95 -3.89 5.51
CA SER A 144 -20.15 -4.40 4.81
C SER A 144 -20.65 -3.46 3.72
N VAL A 145 -20.43 -2.15 3.86
CA VAL A 145 -20.87 -1.17 2.86
C VAL A 145 -19.80 -1.02 1.77
N PRO A 146 -20.18 -1.08 0.47
CA PRO A 146 -19.24 -0.81 -0.61
C PRO A 146 -18.58 0.57 -0.44
N SER A 147 -17.26 0.63 -0.59
CA SER A 147 -16.46 1.82 -0.32
C SER A 147 -16.96 3.07 -1.03
N LEU A 148 -17.40 2.96 -2.29
CA LEU A 148 -17.95 4.09 -3.07
C LEU A 148 -19.23 4.67 -2.45
N VAL A 149 -20.06 3.85 -1.81
CA VAL A 149 -21.26 4.32 -1.11
C VAL A 149 -20.84 5.12 0.13
N SER A 150 -19.90 4.59 0.93
CA SER A 150 -19.35 5.30 2.08
C SER A 150 -18.67 6.62 1.66
N TYR A 151 -17.92 6.63 0.56
CA TYR A 151 -17.27 7.84 0.04
C TYR A 151 -18.29 8.88 -0.43
N SER A 152 -19.41 8.44 -1.02
CA SER A 152 -20.51 9.33 -1.40
C SER A 152 -21.15 10.00 -0.18
N LEU A 153 -21.34 9.26 0.92
CA LEU A 153 -21.85 9.82 2.17
C LEU A 153 -20.88 10.84 2.77
N VAL A 154 -19.58 10.51 2.82
CA VAL A 154 -18.52 11.43 3.26
C VAL A 154 -18.47 12.67 2.38
N LEU A 155 -18.59 12.53 1.07
CA LEU A 155 -18.62 13.64 0.13
C LEU A 155 -19.82 14.55 0.38
N ILE A 156 -21.04 14.00 0.48
CA ILE A 156 -22.26 14.79 0.70
C ILE A 156 -22.17 15.53 2.03
N PHE A 157 -21.77 14.84 3.10
CA PHE A 157 -21.62 15.44 4.42
C PHE A 157 -20.52 16.52 4.42
N GLY A 158 -19.34 16.19 3.92
CA GLY A 158 -18.20 17.10 3.89
C GLY A 158 -18.42 18.33 3.03
N SER A 159 -19.00 18.17 1.84
CA SER A 159 -19.24 19.30 0.94
C SER A 159 -20.43 20.16 1.37
N ARG A 160 -21.57 19.56 1.73
CA ARG A 160 -22.79 20.33 2.04
C ARG A 160 -22.83 20.85 3.48
N VAL A 161 -22.32 20.09 4.44
CA VAL A 161 -22.39 20.45 5.87
C VAL A 161 -21.14 21.20 6.32
N LEU A 162 -19.96 20.77 5.89
CA LEU A 162 -18.67 21.37 6.30
C LEU A 162 -18.11 22.37 5.29
N GLY A 163 -18.73 22.53 4.11
CA GLY A 163 -18.27 23.43 3.05
C GLY A 163 -16.92 23.04 2.44
N LEU A 164 -16.52 21.77 2.55
CA LEU A 164 -15.23 21.29 2.05
C LEU A 164 -15.26 21.12 0.52
N PRO A 165 -14.11 21.30 -0.18
CA PRO A 165 -14.02 21.04 -1.61
C PRO A 165 -14.41 19.59 -1.95
N SER A 166 -15.26 19.42 -2.97
CA SER A 166 -15.70 18.11 -3.44
C SER A 166 -14.64 17.36 -4.23
N MET A 167 -13.68 18.07 -4.81
CA MET A 167 -12.59 17.53 -5.63
C MET A 167 -11.24 18.03 -5.15
N TYR A 168 -10.21 17.23 -5.40
CA TYR A 168 -8.84 17.61 -5.14
C TYR A 168 -8.37 18.75 -6.06
N SER A 169 -7.58 19.68 -5.52
CA SER A 169 -6.97 20.75 -6.30
C SER A 169 -5.52 20.99 -5.89
N THR A 170 -4.60 20.90 -6.85
CA THR A 170 -3.16 21.18 -6.64
C THR A 170 -2.91 22.63 -6.22
N ARG A 171 -3.80 23.58 -6.54
CA ARG A 171 -3.69 24.99 -6.13
C ARG A 171 -4.01 25.19 -4.64
N ASN A 172 -4.89 24.36 -4.08
CA ASN A 172 -5.25 24.42 -2.66
C ASN A 172 -5.25 23.01 -2.05
N PRO A 173 -4.07 22.39 -1.89
CA PRO A 173 -3.97 20.98 -1.54
C PRO A 173 -4.41 20.69 -0.11
N GLY A 174 -4.35 21.65 0.83
CA GLY A 174 -4.72 21.40 2.22
C GLY A 174 -6.20 21.03 2.40
N PRO A 175 -7.14 21.97 2.19
CA PRO A 175 -8.57 21.72 2.35
C PRO A 175 -9.11 20.64 1.41
N SER A 176 -8.61 20.59 0.17
CA SER A 176 -9.07 19.63 -0.83
C SER A 176 -8.58 18.19 -0.59
N SER A 177 -7.58 17.98 0.28
CA SER A 177 -7.14 16.64 0.70
C SER A 177 -7.97 16.05 1.85
N ILE A 178 -8.81 16.85 2.53
CA ILE A 178 -9.48 16.41 3.76
C ILE A 178 -10.42 15.23 3.49
N LEU A 179 -11.31 15.34 2.49
CA LEU A 179 -12.24 14.26 2.15
C LEU A 179 -11.53 13.00 1.65
N PRO A 180 -10.54 13.08 0.73
CA PRO A 180 -9.71 11.93 0.37
C PRO A 180 -9.05 11.25 1.57
N ILE A 181 -8.44 12.02 2.49
CA ILE A 181 -7.75 11.49 3.66
C ILE A 181 -8.72 10.80 4.61
N VAL A 182 -9.92 11.38 4.83
CA VAL A 182 -10.97 10.74 5.63
C VAL A 182 -11.35 9.40 5.00
N CYS A 183 -11.65 9.38 3.71
CA CYS A 183 -12.02 8.16 2.98
C CYS A 183 -10.90 7.09 2.98
N LEU A 184 -9.64 7.49 2.82
CA LEU A 184 -8.47 6.61 2.96
C LEU A 184 -8.38 6.03 4.38
N SER A 185 -8.62 6.87 5.38
CA SER A 185 -8.44 6.49 6.78
C SER A 185 -9.52 5.52 7.28
N MET A 186 -10.75 5.59 6.74
CA MET A 186 -11.91 4.82 7.24
C MET A 186 -11.66 3.31 7.30
N GLY A 187 -11.17 2.72 6.21
CA GLY A 187 -10.89 1.28 6.15
C GLY A 187 -9.83 0.87 7.16
N SER A 188 -8.74 1.62 7.23
CA SER A 188 -7.64 1.35 8.16
C SER A 188 -8.03 1.58 9.62
N ILE A 189 -8.87 2.58 9.94
CA ILE A 189 -9.41 2.77 11.31
C ILE A 189 -10.17 1.53 11.74
N ALA A 190 -11.07 1.01 10.89
CA ALA A 190 -11.86 -0.18 11.19
C ALA A 190 -10.96 -1.41 11.41
N TRP A 191 -9.92 -1.57 10.57
CA TRP A 191 -8.94 -2.63 10.74
C TRP A 191 -8.20 -2.51 12.09
N TYR A 192 -7.61 -1.35 12.41
CA TYR A 192 -6.88 -1.16 13.67
C TYR A 192 -7.79 -1.30 14.88
N ALA A 193 -9.04 -0.81 14.84
CA ALA A 193 -10.00 -0.97 15.93
C ALA A 193 -10.31 -2.44 16.20
N LEU A 194 -10.66 -3.18 15.14
CA LEU A 194 -11.01 -4.60 15.23
C LEU A 194 -9.87 -5.44 15.82
N TRP A 195 -8.66 -5.29 15.28
CA TRP A 195 -7.52 -6.10 15.68
C TRP A 195 -6.96 -5.69 17.04
N THR A 196 -6.92 -4.39 17.35
CA THR A 196 -6.59 -3.91 18.71
C THR A 196 -7.53 -4.51 19.73
N ARG A 197 -8.85 -4.43 19.47
CA ARG A 197 -9.85 -5.01 20.38
C ARG A 197 -9.64 -6.51 20.56
N ARG A 198 -9.47 -7.25 19.46
CA ARG A 198 -9.28 -8.71 19.46
C ARG A 198 -8.06 -9.09 20.30
N TYR A 199 -6.88 -8.56 19.98
CA TYR A 199 -5.64 -8.92 20.66
C TYR A 199 -5.61 -8.47 22.12
N MET A 200 -6.23 -7.32 22.45
CA MET A 200 -6.35 -6.90 23.85
C MET A 200 -7.29 -7.80 24.66
N ILE A 201 -8.40 -8.28 24.08
CA ILE A 201 -9.27 -9.25 24.74
C ILE A 201 -8.54 -10.57 24.97
N ASP A 202 -7.79 -11.05 23.98
CA ASP A 202 -6.99 -12.28 24.11
C ASP A 202 -5.94 -12.15 25.22
N GLU A 203 -5.27 -10.98 25.32
CA GLU A 203 -4.29 -10.74 26.38
C GLU A 203 -4.89 -10.66 27.78
N LEU A 204 -6.10 -10.10 27.92
CA LEU A 204 -6.78 -10.02 29.22
C LEU A 204 -7.04 -11.39 29.85
N ASN A 205 -7.11 -12.46 29.04
CA ASN A 205 -7.38 -13.82 29.51
C ASN A 205 -6.12 -14.57 29.99
N LYS A 206 -4.92 -13.99 29.84
CA LYS A 206 -3.66 -14.67 30.20
C LYS A 206 -3.35 -14.59 31.70
N ASP A 207 -2.66 -15.60 32.22
CA ASP A 207 -2.46 -15.78 33.67
C ASP A 207 -1.60 -14.68 34.32
N TYR A 208 -0.65 -14.09 33.59
CA TYR A 208 0.16 -12.98 34.11
C TYR A 208 -0.69 -11.72 34.39
N ILE A 209 -1.80 -11.53 33.65
CA ILE A 209 -2.75 -10.43 33.91
C ILE A 209 -3.57 -10.72 35.18
N LYS A 210 -4.00 -11.98 35.38
CA LYS A 210 -4.67 -12.40 36.63
C LYS A 210 -3.75 -12.16 37.83
N LEU A 211 -2.48 -12.54 37.72
CA LEU A 211 -1.47 -12.30 38.75
C LEU A 211 -1.28 -10.80 39.04
N ALA A 212 -1.19 -9.97 38.01
CA ALA A 212 -1.06 -8.52 38.17
C ALA A 212 -2.26 -7.91 38.93
N ARG A 213 -3.48 -8.40 38.66
CA ARG A 213 -4.70 -7.99 39.37
C ARG A 213 -4.68 -8.43 40.83
N VAL A 214 -4.27 -9.67 41.13
CA VAL A 214 -4.13 -10.18 42.51
C VAL A 214 -3.09 -9.39 43.31
N LYS A 215 -2.02 -8.93 42.65
CA LYS A 215 -1.01 -8.03 43.25
C LYS A 215 -1.50 -6.58 43.48
N GLY A 216 -2.79 -6.29 43.22
CA GLY A 216 -3.39 -4.98 43.48
C GLY A 216 -3.01 -3.89 42.47
N MET A 217 -2.48 -4.26 41.30
CA MET A 217 -2.11 -3.27 40.28
C MET A 217 -3.35 -2.61 39.68
N GLU A 218 -3.30 -1.28 39.49
CA GLU A 218 -4.41 -0.51 38.95
C GLU A 218 -4.81 -1.00 37.53
N THR A 219 -6.11 -1.21 37.30
CA THR A 219 -6.66 -1.68 36.02
C THR A 219 -6.22 -0.84 34.83
N LYS A 220 -6.16 0.51 34.96
CA LYS A 220 -5.70 1.38 33.87
C LYS A 220 -4.23 1.12 33.52
N LYS A 221 -3.38 0.95 34.53
CA LYS A 221 -1.96 0.65 34.35
C LYS A 221 -1.77 -0.73 33.71
N ILE A 222 -2.54 -1.74 34.13
CA ILE A 222 -2.55 -3.07 33.50
C ILE A 222 -2.91 -2.96 32.01
N MET A 223 -3.98 -2.23 31.69
CA MET A 223 -4.47 -2.09 30.31
C MET A 223 -3.43 -1.47 29.37
N VAL A 224 -2.78 -0.38 29.79
CA VAL A 224 -1.81 0.33 28.92
C VAL A 224 -0.44 -0.34 28.93
N SER A 225 0.08 -0.70 30.11
CA SER A 225 1.48 -1.14 30.25
C SER A 225 1.69 -2.61 29.90
N HIS A 226 0.66 -3.45 30.07
CA HIS A 226 0.76 -4.90 29.85
C HIS A 226 -0.08 -5.35 28.67
N VAL A 227 -1.40 -5.08 28.69
CA VAL A 227 -2.33 -5.60 27.69
C VAL A 227 -2.06 -4.96 26.32
N LEU A 228 -2.13 -3.64 26.21
CA LEU A 228 -1.92 -2.93 24.94
C LEU A 228 -0.53 -3.18 24.37
N ARG A 229 0.51 -3.10 25.22
CA ARG A 229 1.90 -3.33 24.80
C ARG A 229 2.09 -4.69 24.12
N ASN A 230 1.52 -5.74 24.68
CA ASN A 230 1.62 -7.09 24.13
C ASN A 230 0.68 -7.31 22.93
N ALA A 231 -0.53 -6.75 23.00
CA ALA A 231 -1.50 -6.79 21.90
C ALA A 231 -1.03 -6.04 20.64
N PHE A 232 -0.15 -5.04 20.80
CA PHE A 232 0.34 -4.23 19.70
C PHE A 232 1.44 -4.93 18.86
N VAL A 233 2.09 -5.97 19.39
CA VAL A 233 3.13 -6.73 18.69
C VAL A 233 2.66 -7.23 17.30
N PRO A 234 1.55 -7.99 17.18
CA PRO A 234 1.05 -8.43 15.88
C PRO A 234 0.56 -7.27 14.99
N ILE A 235 0.04 -6.20 15.59
CA ILE A 235 -0.44 -5.02 14.84
C ILE A 235 0.75 -4.29 14.19
N ALA A 236 1.86 -4.17 14.92
CA ALA A 236 3.05 -3.52 14.45
C ALA A 236 3.67 -4.23 13.24
N GLN A 237 3.54 -5.55 13.14
CA GLN A 237 4.02 -6.31 11.98
C GLN A 237 3.39 -5.83 10.66
N TYR A 238 2.12 -5.44 10.67
CA TYR A 238 1.41 -5.00 9.46
C TYR A 238 1.63 -3.51 9.13
N LEU A 239 2.18 -2.72 10.06
CA LEU A 239 2.36 -1.27 9.85
C LEU A 239 3.22 -0.94 8.62
N PRO A 240 4.41 -1.53 8.42
CA PRO A 240 5.25 -1.14 7.30
C PRO A 240 4.61 -1.49 5.95
N GLN A 241 3.97 -2.65 5.84
CA GLN A 241 3.25 -3.03 4.62
C GLN A 241 2.07 -2.10 4.36
N SER A 242 1.26 -1.77 5.38
CA SER A 242 0.15 -0.82 5.22
C SER A 242 0.64 0.55 4.78
N LEU A 243 1.76 1.03 5.35
CA LEU A 243 2.42 2.28 4.97
C LEU A 243 2.81 2.30 3.50
N LEU A 244 3.61 1.31 3.07
CA LEU A 244 4.14 1.29 1.71
C LEU A 244 3.04 1.10 0.66
N LEU A 245 2.01 0.30 0.95
CA LEU A 245 0.87 0.12 0.03
C LEU A 245 -0.01 1.36 -0.06
N THR A 246 -0.22 2.08 1.05
CA THR A 246 -1.03 3.31 1.03
C THR A 246 -0.31 4.45 0.31
N ILE A 247 1.03 4.51 0.44
CA ILE A 247 1.86 5.43 -0.32
C ILE A 247 1.82 5.11 -1.83
N GLY A 248 1.65 3.83 -2.19
CA GLY A 248 1.40 3.36 -3.56
C GLY A 248 0.09 3.88 -4.18
N GLY A 249 -0.74 4.59 -3.41
CA GLY A 249 -1.95 5.26 -3.88
C GLY A 249 -3.19 4.38 -3.87
N SER A 250 -4.36 5.01 -3.72
CA SER A 250 -5.65 4.32 -3.74
C SER A 250 -6.37 4.65 -5.03
N LEU A 251 -6.49 3.68 -5.92
CA LEU A 251 -7.23 3.84 -7.18
C LEU A 251 -8.64 4.40 -6.92
N LEU A 252 -9.36 3.84 -5.95
CA LEU A 252 -10.75 4.24 -5.69
C LEU A 252 -10.86 5.67 -5.17
N VAL A 253 -10.09 6.02 -4.12
CA VAL A 253 -10.16 7.36 -3.54
C VAL A 253 -9.65 8.41 -4.52
N GLU A 254 -8.51 8.15 -5.14
CA GLU A 254 -7.88 9.12 -6.03
C GLU A 254 -8.70 9.32 -7.31
N ARG A 255 -9.32 8.28 -7.88
CA ARG A 255 -10.29 8.46 -8.98
C ARG A 255 -11.52 9.23 -8.53
N PHE A 256 -12.11 8.85 -7.40
CA PHE A 256 -13.38 9.42 -6.94
C PHE A 256 -13.26 10.92 -6.64
N PHE A 257 -12.14 11.36 -6.05
CA PHE A 257 -11.88 12.76 -5.74
C PHE A 257 -11.00 13.49 -6.78
N SER A 258 -10.73 12.86 -7.93
CA SER A 258 -9.87 13.40 -9.00
C SER A 258 -8.46 13.80 -8.54
N VAL A 259 -7.87 13.04 -7.63
CA VAL A 259 -6.50 13.24 -7.18
C VAL A 259 -5.53 12.70 -8.25
N PRO A 260 -4.57 13.50 -8.75
CA PRO A 260 -3.63 13.07 -9.78
C PRO A 260 -2.45 12.27 -9.17
N GLY A 261 -2.73 11.22 -8.40
CA GLY A 261 -1.73 10.40 -7.72
C GLY A 261 -1.37 9.09 -8.44
N MET A 262 -0.80 8.16 -7.67
CA MET A 262 -0.33 6.84 -8.10
C MET A 262 -1.46 5.84 -8.38
N GLY A 263 -2.58 5.96 -7.67
CA GLY A 263 -3.68 5.00 -7.76
C GLY A 263 -4.22 4.84 -9.18
N PRO A 264 -4.58 5.93 -9.87
CA PRO A 264 -5.00 5.93 -11.27
C PRO A 264 -3.90 5.51 -12.26
N LEU A 265 -2.63 5.75 -11.92
CA LEU A 265 -1.53 5.72 -12.88
C LEU A 265 -1.36 4.35 -13.52
N LEU A 266 -1.42 3.27 -12.74
CA LEU A 266 -1.27 1.92 -13.28
C LEU A 266 -2.41 1.60 -14.26
N THR A 267 -3.66 1.88 -13.88
CA THR A 267 -4.81 1.58 -14.74
C THR A 267 -4.84 2.46 -15.99
N ASP A 268 -4.47 3.75 -15.86
CA ASP A 268 -4.32 4.65 -17.02
C ASP A 268 -3.24 4.14 -17.97
N SER A 269 -2.11 3.68 -17.44
CA SER A 269 -0.99 3.17 -18.24
C SER A 269 -1.37 1.88 -18.95
N ILE A 270 -2.12 0.99 -18.30
CA ILE A 270 -2.67 -0.22 -18.94
C ILE A 270 -3.63 0.17 -20.06
N GLN A 271 -4.58 1.07 -19.80
CA GLN A 271 -5.58 1.48 -20.80
C GLN A 271 -4.96 2.19 -22.01
N ARG A 272 -3.89 2.94 -21.80
CA ARG A 272 -3.16 3.63 -22.87
C ARG A 272 -2.04 2.80 -23.50
N TYR A 273 -1.81 1.58 -23.00
CA TYR A 273 -0.72 0.70 -23.40
C TYR A 273 0.68 1.33 -23.25
N ASP A 274 0.89 2.10 -22.18
CA ASP A 274 2.23 2.60 -21.83
C ASP A 274 3.02 1.49 -21.09
N THR A 275 3.65 0.61 -21.87
CA THR A 275 4.30 -0.61 -21.36
C THR A 275 5.43 -0.30 -20.36
N SER A 276 6.24 0.73 -20.64
CA SER A 276 7.35 1.16 -19.78
C SER A 276 6.86 1.62 -18.39
N VAL A 277 5.76 2.39 -18.35
CA VAL A 277 5.17 2.83 -17.09
C VAL A 277 4.51 1.67 -16.33
N VAL A 278 3.78 0.79 -17.02
CA VAL A 278 3.19 -0.41 -16.41
C VAL A 278 4.25 -1.30 -15.78
N GLN A 279 5.31 -1.61 -16.52
CA GLN A 279 6.43 -2.43 -16.06
C GLN A 279 7.02 -1.88 -14.78
N THR A 280 7.38 -0.60 -14.79
CA THR A 280 8.01 0.08 -13.66
C THR A 280 7.10 0.15 -12.44
N LEU A 281 5.80 0.40 -12.62
CA LEU A 281 4.86 0.43 -11.51
C LEU A 281 4.64 -0.94 -10.86
N VAL A 282 4.52 -2.01 -11.66
CA VAL A 282 4.36 -3.36 -11.11
C VAL A 282 5.61 -3.77 -10.33
N MET A 283 6.79 -3.45 -10.86
CA MET A 283 8.05 -3.66 -10.15
C MET A 283 8.13 -2.87 -8.85
N LEU A 284 7.75 -1.59 -8.89
CA LEU A 284 7.71 -0.72 -7.71
C LEU A 284 6.75 -1.27 -6.65
N TYR A 285 5.53 -1.66 -7.03
CA TYR A 285 4.56 -2.23 -6.10
C TYR A 285 5.00 -3.58 -5.53
N ALA A 286 5.65 -4.42 -6.33
CA ALA A 286 6.24 -5.67 -5.86
C ALA A 286 7.35 -5.40 -4.83
N ALA A 287 8.26 -4.48 -5.14
CA ALA A 287 9.34 -4.08 -4.25
C ALA A 287 8.79 -3.50 -2.94
N LEU A 288 7.85 -2.54 -3.01
CA LEU A 288 7.20 -1.94 -1.84
C LEU A 288 6.47 -2.98 -0.97
N SER A 289 5.77 -3.93 -1.60
CA SER A 289 5.05 -4.99 -0.88
C SER A 289 6.02 -5.90 -0.11
N ILE A 290 7.08 -6.35 -0.79
CA ILE A 290 8.07 -7.26 -0.21
C ILE A 290 8.89 -6.56 0.87
N LEU A 291 9.30 -5.31 0.65
CA LEU A 291 9.94 -4.48 1.67
C LEU A 291 9.03 -4.28 2.87
N GLY A 292 7.73 -4.07 2.65
CA GLY A 292 6.74 -3.91 3.72
C GLY A 292 6.62 -5.13 4.62
N VAL A 293 6.53 -6.32 4.03
CA VAL A 293 6.50 -7.58 4.79
C VAL A 293 7.80 -7.78 5.56
N PHE A 294 8.95 -7.61 4.89
CA PHE A 294 10.27 -7.76 5.51
C PHE A 294 10.47 -6.81 6.69
N LEU A 295 10.15 -5.52 6.51
CA LEU A 295 10.22 -4.53 7.58
C LEU A 295 9.24 -4.86 8.72
N GLY A 296 8.08 -5.43 8.41
CA GLY A 296 7.11 -5.91 9.38
C GLY A 296 7.68 -7.01 10.28
N ASP A 297 8.32 -8.01 9.69
CA ASP A 297 8.95 -9.10 10.43
C ASP A 297 10.10 -8.61 11.32
N VAL A 298 10.90 -7.67 10.81
CA VAL A 298 11.98 -7.03 11.58
C VAL A 298 11.39 -6.23 12.75
N LEU A 299 10.32 -5.46 12.52
CA LEU A 299 9.68 -4.65 13.55
C LEU A 299 9.08 -5.52 14.65
N MET A 300 8.45 -6.65 14.29
CA MET A 300 7.93 -7.63 15.26
C MET A 300 9.04 -8.18 16.16
N MET A 301 10.21 -8.53 15.60
CA MET A 301 11.37 -9.01 16.37
C MET A 301 11.94 -7.94 17.31
N ILE A 302 11.93 -6.66 16.89
CA ILE A 302 12.41 -5.55 17.72
C ILE A 302 11.48 -5.32 18.91
N ILE A 303 10.15 -5.40 18.70
CA ILE A 303 9.15 -5.15 19.74
C ILE A 303 9.06 -6.33 20.71
N ASP A 304 9.09 -7.57 20.21
CA ASP A 304 9.14 -8.78 21.05
C ASP A 304 10.35 -9.67 20.68
N PRO A 305 11.48 -9.53 21.40
CA PRO A 305 12.69 -10.29 21.15
C PRO A 305 12.56 -11.79 21.48
N ARG A 306 11.45 -12.23 22.09
CA ARG A 306 11.15 -13.65 22.31
C ARG A 306 10.67 -14.32 21.03
N ILE A 307 10.23 -13.54 20.05
CA ILE A 307 9.78 -14.01 18.75
C ILE A 307 11.01 -14.22 17.87
N THR A 308 11.56 -15.43 17.94
CA THR A 308 12.56 -15.89 16.98
C THR A 308 11.85 -16.46 15.77
N LEU A 309 12.09 -15.91 14.57
CA LEU A 309 11.54 -16.37 13.29
C LEU A 309 12.06 -17.76 12.85
N THR A 310 12.54 -18.56 13.80
CA THR A 310 13.20 -19.85 13.61
C THR A 310 12.20 -21.00 13.41
N ASN A 311 10.92 -20.84 13.79
CA ASN A 311 9.91 -21.88 13.64
C ASN A 311 8.87 -21.54 12.56
N LYS A 312 9.10 -22.06 11.35
CA LYS A 312 7.99 -22.46 10.46
C LYS A 312 7.20 -23.56 11.20
N GLY A 313 5.90 -23.39 11.36
CA GLY A 313 4.98 -24.50 11.65
C GLY A 313 4.45 -24.61 13.07
N GLY A 314 4.02 -23.51 13.70
CA GLY A 314 3.15 -23.57 14.86
C GLY A 314 1.89 -22.76 14.59
N THR A 315 0.83 -23.42 14.14
CA THR A 315 -0.54 -22.94 14.29
C THR A 315 -0.73 -22.47 15.75
N ARG A 316 -1.07 -21.21 15.92
CA ARG A 316 -1.64 -20.67 17.15
C ARG A 316 -2.85 -19.84 16.78
#